data_AF-A0A239L8S3-F1
#
_entry.id   AF-A0A239L8S3-F1
#
_cell.length_a   1.000
_cell.length_b   1.000
_cell.length_c   1.000
_cell.angle_alpha   90.00
_cell.angle_beta   90.00
_cell.angle_gamma   90.00
#
_symmetry.space_group_name_H-M   'P 1'
#
loop_
_entity.id
_entity.type
_entity.pdbx_description
1 polymer ?
#
loop_
_entity_poly.entity_id
_entity_poly.type
_entity_poly.pdbx_seq_one_letter_code
_entity_poly.pdbx_strand_id
1 'polypeptide(L)'
;MPRPISWLPRLHEIRKSVSTSVRSHYERKDLEGLFQLQPRAAQLLLEILPSTSIGRSRLVERQALAQFLDRMHGAEDPSFELEQVRQKRPESSRRRIRTLVQRDVEVATLDTLPANLKLSQGRIEATFHTVEELAATMLALAQVMEGEPVELARLIEVRAFAPEDVEADAGVQRMFQSLRQEEAARR
;
A
#
# COMPACT_ATOMS: atom_id res chain seq x y z
N MET A 1 0.12 36.89 5.86
CA MET A 1 -0.10 36.33 7.21
C MET A 1 -1.27 35.37 7.14
N PRO A 2 -1.15 34.12 7.66
CA PRO A 2 -2.27 33.19 7.71
C PRO A 2 -3.40 33.80 8.53
N ARG A 3 -4.64 33.69 8.04
CA ARG A 3 -5.80 34.20 8.78
C ARG A 3 -5.94 33.40 10.09
N PRO A 4 -6.14 34.05 11.24
CA PRO A 4 -6.35 33.35 12.49
C PRO A 4 -7.58 32.46 12.39
N ILE A 5 -7.48 31.26 12.96
CA ILE A 5 -8.52 30.24 12.86
C ILE A 5 -9.67 30.65 13.80
N SER A 6 -10.83 30.94 13.22
CA SER A 6 -11.95 31.60 13.90
C SER A 6 -12.54 30.85 15.09
N TRP A 7 -12.39 29.53 15.15
CA TRP A 7 -12.95 28.70 16.22
C TRP A 7 -11.98 28.44 17.38
N LEU A 8 -10.69 28.71 17.23
CA LEU A 8 -9.70 28.49 18.31
C LEU A 8 -10.01 29.25 19.60
N PRO A 9 -10.43 30.54 19.57
CA PRO A 9 -10.82 31.25 20.79
C PRO A 9 -12.00 30.60 21.52
N ARG A 10 -12.85 29.87 20.77
CA ARG A 10 -14.08 29.22 21.26
C ARG A 10 -13.89 27.74 21.57
N LEU A 11 -12.65 27.26 21.57
CA LEU A 11 -12.31 25.85 21.81
C LEU A 11 -12.94 25.29 23.09
N HIS A 12 -12.96 26.09 24.16
CA HIS A 12 -13.53 25.69 25.45
C HIS A 12 -15.06 25.47 25.38
N GLU A 13 -15.80 26.32 24.67
CA GLU A 13 -17.25 26.19 24.46
C GLU A 13 -17.56 24.94 23.63
N ILE A 14 -16.81 24.77 22.54
CA ILE A 14 -16.92 23.64 21.60
C ILE A 14 -16.68 22.33 22.35
N ARG A 15 -15.62 22.26 23.16
CA ARG A 15 -15.29 21.10 24.00
C ARG A 15 -16.43 20.76 24.97
N LYS A 16 -16.99 21.76 25.65
CA LYS A 16 -18.12 21.57 26.58
C LYS A 16 -19.39 21.10 25.87
N SER A 17 -19.62 21.58 24.65
CA SER A 17 -20.75 21.14 23.82
C SER A 17 -20.59 19.68 23.37
N VAL A 18 -19.38 19.29 22.96
CA VAL A 18 -19.09 17.89 22.56
C VAL A 18 -19.17 16.95 23.75
N SER A 19 -18.70 17.35 24.94
CA SER A 19 -18.72 16.49 26.14
C SER A 19 -20.13 16.27 26.70
N THR A 20 -21.01 17.27 26.59
CA THR A 20 -22.42 17.16 27.03
C THR A 20 -23.33 16.55 25.96
N SER A 21 -22.83 16.35 24.74
CA SER A 21 -23.64 15.77 23.67
C SER A 21 -23.90 14.27 23.85
N VAL A 22 -25.16 13.88 23.62
CA VAL A 22 -25.61 12.48 23.60
C VAL A 22 -25.25 11.78 22.27
N ARG A 23 -24.80 12.54 21.25
CA ARG A 23 -24.48 12.00 19.93
C ARG A 23 -23.20 11.16 19.97
N SER A 24 -23.23 9.99 19.33
CA SER A 24 -22.07 9.11 19.20
C SER A 24 -21.14 9.49 18.05
N HIS A 25 -21.70 10.06 16.97
CA HIS A 25 -20.97 10.41 15.74
C HIS A 25 -21.34 11.81 15.26
N TYR A 26 -20.38 12.46 14.60
CA TYR A 26 -20.53 13.78 14.00
C TYR A 26 -20.29 13.73 12.50
N GLU A 27 -21.21 14.33 11.75
CA GLU A 27 -21.09 14.54 10.31
C GLU A 27 -20.51 15.93 10.00
N ARG A 28 -20.17 16.15 8.73
CA ARG A 28 -19.76 17.45 8.18
C ARG A 28 -20.70 18.59 8.60
N LYS A 29 -22.02 18.40 8.46
CA LYS A 29 -23.03 19.41 8.82
C LYS A 29 -23.02 19.75 10.30
N ASP A 30 -22.76 18.77 11.15
CA ASP A 30 -22.68 18.99 12.59
C ASP A 30 -21.43 19.79 12.96
N LEU A 31 -20.30 19.50 12.30
CA LEU A 31 -19.07 20.28 12.48
C LEU A 31 -19.21 21.72 11.98
N GLU A 32 -19.94 21.96 10.89
CA GLU A 32 -20.26 23.32 10.43
C GLU A 32 -20.98 24.13 11.50
N GLY A 33 -22.02 23.56 12.11
CA GLY A 33 -22.77 24.23 13.17
C GLY A 33 -21.96 24.41 14.45
N LEU A 34 -21.23 23.37 14.86
CA LEU A 34 -20.52 23.33 16.13
C LEU A 34 -19.30 24.26 16.13
N PHE A 35 -18.54 24.28 15.04
CA PHE A 35 -17.36 25.14 14.90
C PHE A 35 -17.69 26.49 14.22
N GLN A 36 -18.93 26.71 13.78
CA GLN A 36 -19.35 27.87 12.97
C GLN A 36 -18.44 28.08 11.76
N LEU A 37 -18.18 27.00 11.04
CA LEU A 37 -17.27 26.96 9.90
C LEU A 37 -18.04 26.94 8.58
N GLN A 38 -17.41 27.50 7.53
CA GLN A 38 -17.89 27.30 6.17
C GLN A 38 -17.80 25.82 5.76
N PRO A 39 -18.67 25.35 4.84
CA PRO A 39 -18.70 23.96 4.38
C PRO A 39 -17.33 23.38 3.99
N ARG A 40 -16.51 24.18 3.30
CA ARG A 40 -15.17 23.78 2.86
C ARG A 40 -14.19 23.64 4.03
N ALA A 41 -14.27 24.52 5.02
CA ALA A 41 -13.42 24.48 6.20
C ALA A 41 -13.80 23.30 7.13
N ALA A 42 -15.09 23.02 7.28
CA ALA A 42 -15.57 21.86 8.02
C ALA A 42 -15.15 20.54 7.34
N GLN A 43 -15.19 20.49 6.01
CA GLN A 43 -14.69 19.33 5.25
C GLN A 43 -13.19 19.10 5.47
N LEU A 44 -12.37 20.16 5.43
CA LEU A 44 -10.94 20.06 5.70
C LEU A 44 -10.67 19.60 7.13
N LEU A 45 -11.45 20.08 8.10
CA LEU A 45 -11.34 19.65 9.50
C LEU A 45 -11.71 18.16 9.66
N LEU A 46 -12.79 17.73 9.01
CA LEU A 46 -13.22 16.32 9.00
C LEU A 46 -12.17 15.39 8.38
N GLU A 47 -11.39 15.88 7.42
CA GLU A 47 -10.29 15.15 6.79
C GLU A 47 -9.04 15.03 7.67
N ILE A 48 -8.85 15.95 8.61
CA ILE A 48 -7.74 15.94 9.57
C ILE A 48 -8.07 15.01 10.75
N LEU A 49 -9.35 14.90 11.11
CA LEU A 49 -9.81 14.06 12.20
C LEU A 49 -9.80 12.56 11.84
N PRO A 50 -9.55 11.68 12.82
CA PRO A 50 -9.74 10.24 12.66
C PRO A 50 -11.22 9.98 12.36
N SER A 51 -11.49 9.66 11.10
CA SER A 51 -12.84 9.59 10.57
C SER A 51 -13.08 8.29 9.82
N THR A 52 -14.26 7.72 10.02
CA THR A 52 -14.70 6.48 9.39
C THR A 52 -15.63 6.82 8.23
N SER A 53 -15.44 6.17 7.08
CA SER A 53 -16.31 6.34 5.91
C SER A 53 -17.45 5.34 5.98
N ILE A 54 -18.69 5.81 5.98
CA ILE A 54 -19.89 4.98 5.85
C ILE A 54 -20.62 5.40 4.57
N GLY A 55 -20.53 4.55 3.55
CA GLY A 55 -21.04 4.86 2.21
C GLY A 55 -20.38 6.11 1.62
N ARG A 56 -21.18 7.15 1.34
CA ARG A 56 -20.71 8.46 0.84
C ARG A 56 -20.44 9.49 1.94
N SER A 57 -20.76 9.16 3.19
CA SER A 57 -20.62 10.05 4.34
C SER A 57 -19.38 9.71 5.14
N ARG A 58 -18.71 10.73 5.68
CA ARG A 58 -17.58 10.59 6.58
C ARG A 58 -17.99 11.05 7.97
N LEU A 59 -17.71 10.21 8.96
CA LEU A 59 -18.14 10.37 10.34
C LEU A 59 -16.94 10.42 11.26
N VAL A 60 -17.02 11.24 12.30
CA VAL A 60 -16.05 11.25 13.40
C VAL A 60 -16.73 10.80 14.67
N GLU A 61 -16.10 9.88 15.39
CA GLU A 61 -16.57 9.44 16.70
C GLU A 61 -16.43 10.55 17.74
N ARG A 62 -17.41 10.68 18.64
CA ARG A 62 -17.40 11.69 19.71
C ARG A 62 -16.12 11.63 20.54
N GLN A 63 -15.68 10.43 20.93
CA GLN A 63 -14.50 10.26 21.77
C GLN A 63 -13.25 10.78 21.07
N ALA A 64 -13.09 10.47 19.78
CA ALA A 64 -11.95 10.92 19.00
C ALA A 64 -11.95 12.44 18.78
N LEU A 65 -13.14 13.04 18.57
CA LEU A 65 -13.30 14.49 18.52
C LEU A 65 -12.97 15.16 19.87
N ALA A 66 -13.44 14.59 20.99
CA ALA A 66 -13.15 15.11 22.32
C ALA A 66 -11.65 15.06 22.63
N GLN A 67 -10.98 13.93 22.38
CA GLN A 67 -9.53 13.79 22.55
C GLN A 67 -8.73 14.75 21.67
N PHE A 68 -9.22 15.03 20.44
CA PHE A 68 -8.61 16.05 19.60
C PHE A 68 -8.73 17.45 20.24
N LEU A 69 -9.92 17.83 20.71
CA LEU A 69 -10.15 19.12 21.36
C LEU A 69 -9.37 19.25 22.68
N ASP A 70 -9.24 18.18 23.45
CA ASP A 70 -8.44 18.11 24.68
C ASP A 70 -6.96 18.35 24.39
N ARG A 71 -6.41 17.69 23.36
CA ARG A 71 -5.02 17.90 22.93
C ARG A 71 -4.77 19.33 22.49
N MET A 72 -5.68 19.90 21.70
CA MET A 72 -5.59 21.29 21.25
C MET A 72 -5.70 22.29 22.39
N HIS A 73 -6.40 21.95 23.48
CA HIS A 73 -6.56 22.81 24.65
C HIS A 73 -5.35 22.76 25.58
N GLY A 74 -4.70 21.59 25.69
CA GLY A 74 -3.46 21.43 26.47
C GLY A 74 -2.21 21.95 25.76
N ALA A 75 -2.31 22.34 24.48
CA ALA A 75 -1.21 22.87 23.70
C ALA A 75 -0.91 24.33 24.03
N GLU A 76 0.38 24.67 24.11
CA GLU A 76 0.84 26.05 24.32
C GLU A 76 0.54 26.96 23.11
N ASP A 77 0.66 26.41 21.89
CA ASP A 77 0.14 27.02 20.66
C ASP A 77 -0.79 26.04 19.89
N PRO A 78 -2.12 26.21 20.02
CA PRO A 78 -3.10 25.41 19.29
C PRO A 78 -2.97 25.54 17.77
N SER A 79 -2.52 26.68 17.24
CA SER A 79 -2.39 26.86 15.79
C SER A 79 -1.25 26.03 15.22
N PHE A 80 -0.13 25.95 15.95
CA PHE A 80 1.02 25.15 15.59
C PHE A 80 0.73 23.65 15.67
N GLU A 81 0.05 23.19 16.72
CA GLU A 81 -0.38 21.79 16.84
C GLU A 81 -1.32 21.36 15.72
N LEU A 82 -2.26 22.23 15.31
CA LEU A 82 -3.12 21.95 14.16
C LEU A 82 -2.31 21.69 12.88
N GLU A 83 -1.29 22.51 12.66
CA GLU A 83 -0.46 22.43 11.47
C GLU A 83 0.43 21.17 11.50
N GLN A 84 0.95 20.79 12.67
CA GLN A 84 1.63 19.50 12.82
C GLN A 84 0.71 18.31 12.54
N VAL A 85 -0.55 18.34 12.99
CA VAL A 85 -1.51 17.26 12.70
C VAL A 85 -1.82 17.20 11.20
N ARG A 86 -1.86 18.33 10.51
CA ARG A 86 -1.99 18.37 9.03
C ARG A 86 -0.79 17.76 8.32
N GLN A 87 0.42 18.07 8.77
CA GLN A 87 1.67 17.60 8.15
C GLN A 87 1.95 16.11 8.43
N LYS A 88 1.53 15.59 9.59
CA LYS A 88 1.66 14.17 9.93
C LYS A 88 0.76 13.26 9.10
N ARG A 89 -0.20 13.81 8.36
CA ARG A 89 -0.99 13.03 7.43
C ARG A 89 -0.08 12.67 6.24
N PRO A 90 0.07 11.39 5.89
CA PRO A 90 0.71 11.06 4.62
C PRO A 90 -0.08 11.76 3.54
N GLU A 91 0.57 12.67 2.79
CA GLU A 91 -0.04 13.28 1.62
C GLU A 91 -0.52 12.12 0.75
N SER A 92 -1.83 11.89 0.72
CA SER A 92 -2.37 10.91 -0.21
C SER A 92 -2.09 11.50 -1.58
N SER A 93 -1.03 11.02 -2.22
CA SER A 93 -0.57 11.41 -3.55
C SER A 93 -1.59 10.95 -4.57
N ARG A 94 -2.79 11.53 -4.52
CA ARG A 94 -3.79 11.46 -5.57
C ARG A 94 -3.37 12.41 -6.70
N ARG A 95 -2.12 12.32 -7.16
CA ARG A 95 -1.82 12.77 -8.51
C ARG A 95 -2.53 11.76 -9.39
N ARG A 96 -3.67 12.16 -9.96
CA ARG A 96 -4.31 11.41 -11.03
C ARG A 96 -3.22 11.15 -12.06
N ILE A 97 -2.88 9.87 -12.26
CA ILE A 97 -2.05 9.43 -13.37
C ILE A 97 -2.77 9.92 -14.63
N ARG A 98 -2.31 11.04 -15.18
CA ARG A 98 -2.69 11.47 -16.51
C ARG A 98 -1.88 10.57 -17.41
N THR A 99 -2.52 9.49 -17.85
CA THR A 99 -1.99 8.53 -18.80
C THR A 99 -1.35 9.28 -19.96
N LEU A 100 -0.02 9.41 -19.93
CA LEU A 100 0.75 9.66 -21.13
C LEU A 100 0.80 8.32 -21.83
N VAL A 101 -0.09 8.16 -22.82
CA VAL A 101 0.03 7.11 -23.82
C VAL A 101 1.31 7.40 -24.59
N GLN A 102 2.45 6.89 -24.13
CA GLN A 102 3.61 6.73 -24.99
C GLN A 102 3.28 5.59 -25.95
N ARG A 103 3.04 5.97 -27.20
CA ARG A 103 2.52 5.14 -28.27
C ARG A 103 3.61 4.37 -29.02
N ASP A 104 4.84 4.46 -28.56
CA ASP A 104 6.01 3.80 -29.14
C ASP A 104 6.76 3.08 -28.02
N VAL A 105 6.22 1.94 -27.57
CA VAL A 105 6.98 1.01 -26.74
C VAL A 105 7.45 -0.09 -27.67
N GLU A 106 8.75 -0.12 -27.93
CA GLU A 106 9.42 -1.27 -28.55
C GLU A 106 9.00 -2.52 -27.76
N VAL A 107 8.52 -3.55 -28.46
CA VAL A 107 8.01 -4.78 -27.85
C VAL A 107 9.09 -5.34 -26.92
N ALA A 108 8.82 -5.37 -25.62
CA ALA A 108 9.76 -5.92 -24.66
C ALA A 108 9.94 -7.42 -24.91
N THR A 109 11.19 -7.82 -25.12
CA THR A 109 11.70 -9.19 -25.17
C THR A 109 12.45 -9.53 -23.88
N LEU A 110 12.76 -10.80 -23.62
CA LEU A 110 13.46 -11.20 -22.39
C LEU A 110 14.78 -10.44 -22.15
N ASP A 111 15.47 -10.04 -23.22
CA ASP A 111 16.73 -9.29 -23.16
C ASP A 111 16.56 -7.79 -22.83
N THR A 112 15.35 -7.27 -22.98
CA THR A 112 15.01 -5.85 -22.74
C THR A 112 14.23 -5.64 -21.44
N LEU A 113 14.12 -6.68 -20.62
CA LEU A 113 13.52 -6.58 -19.29
C LEU A 113 14.25 -5.53 -18.45
N PRO A 114 13.51 -4.68 -17.73
CA PRO A 114 14.12 -3.61 -16.96
C PRO A 114 14.92 -4.20 -15.80
N ALA A 115 16.13 -3.66 -15.55
CA ALA A 115 17.12 -4.20 -14.61
C ALA A 115 16.62 -4.29 -13.13
N ASN A 116 15.48 -3.68 -12.85
CA ASN A 116 14.81 -3.72 -11.56
C ASN A 116 13.94 -4.97 -11.35
N LEU A 117 13.81 -5.81 -12.36
CA LEU A 117 13.08 -7.07 -12.32
C LEU A 117 14.06 -8.25 -12.34
N LYS A 118 13.98 -9.08 -11.30
CA LYS A 118 14.73 -10.33 -11.18
C LYS A 118 13.77 -11.50 -11.31
N LEU A 119 13.99 -12.31 -12.33
CA LEU A 119 13.28 -13.57 -12.52
C LEU A 119 14.12 -14.69 -11.92
N SER A 120 13.49 -15.46 -11.05
CA SER A 120 14.05 -16.69 -10.46
C SER A 120 12.99 -17.78 -10.52
N GLN A 121 13.40 -19.04 -10.45
CA GLN A 121 12.46 -20.17 -10.51
C GLN A 121 11.41 -20.04 -9.40
N GLY A 122 10.14 -20.03 -9.78
CA GLY A 122 8.99 -19.87 -8.89
C GLY A 122 8.84 -18.50 -8.23
N ARG A 123 9.68 -17.50 -8.58
CA ARG A 123 9.63 -16.18 -7.94
C ARG A 123 10.03 -15.04 -8.89
N ILE A 124 9.17 -14.04 -8.93
CA ILE A 124 9.42 -12.74 -9.58
C ILE A 124 9.64 -11.71 -8.47
N GLU A 125 10.80 -11.06 -8.47
CA GLU A 125 11.10 -9.94 -7.58
C GLU A 125 11.23 -8.65 -8.40
N ALA A 126 10.45 -7.62 -8.05
CA ALA A 126 10.53 -6.30 -8.67
C ALA A 126 10.84 -5.25 -7.60
N THR A 127 11.91 -4.49 -7.79
CA THR A 127 12.25 -3.33 -6.95
C THR A 127 11.83 -2.04 -7.67
N PHE A 128 11.19 -1.11 -6.95
CA PHE A 128 10.73 0.15 -7.53
C PHE A 128 10.72 1.26 -6.48
N HIS A 129 10.99 2.49 -6.93
CA HIS A 129 10.96 3.69 -6.09
C HIS A 129 9.75 4.58 -6.42
N THR A 130 9.16 4.38 -7.61
CA THR A 130 7.99 5.12 -8.10
C THR A 130 6.91 4.17 -8.63
N VAL A 131 5.67 4.65 -8.69
CA VAL A 131 4.53 3.85 -9.20
C VAL A 131 4.62 3.71 -10.72
N GLU A 132 5.17 4.71 -11.40
CA GLU A 132 5.45 4.67 -12.83
C GLU A 132 6.44 3.54 -13.19
N GLU A 133 7.49 3.35 -12.39
CA GLU A 133 8.43 2.23 -12.56
C GLU A 133 7.75 0.87 -12.42
N LEU A 134 6.91 0.69 -11.40
CA LEU A 134 6.16 -0.56 -11.22
C LEU A 134 5.24 -0.83 -12.42
N ALA A 135 4.51 0.20 -12.88
CA ALA A 135 3.60 0.06 -14.02
C ALA A 135 4.36 -0.31 -15.31
N ALA A 136 5.52 0.31 -15.55
CA ALA A 136 6.38 -0.02 -16.68
C ALA A 136 6.90 -1.47 -16.60
N THR A 137 7.35 -1.90 -15.42
CA THR A 137 7.82 -3.28 -15.20
C THR A 137 6.72 -4.31 -15.42
N MET A 138 5.51 -4.05 -14.93
CA MET A 138 4.36 -4.95 -15.14
C MET A 138 3.93 -5.01 -16.61
N LEU A 139 3.98 -3.88 -17.32
CA LEU A 139 3.66 -3.82 -18.75
C LEU A 139 4.70 -4.59 -19.58
N ALA A 140 5.99 -4.42 -19.29
CA ALA A 140 7.06 -5.17 -19.95
C ALA A 140 6.92 -6.68 -19.72
N LEU A 141 6.61 -7.10 -18.49
CA LEU A 141 6.34 -8.51 -18.18
C LEU A 141 5.15 -9.05 -18.97
N ALA A 142 4.05 -8.28 -19.08
CA ALA A 142 2.88 -8.68 -19.86
C ALA A 142 3.22 -8.83 -21.36
N GLN A 143 4.02 -7.93 -21.92
CA GLN A 143 4.48 -8.02 -23.32
C GLN A 143 5.34 -9.25 -23.58
N VAL A 144 6.27 -9.56 -22.66
CA VAL A 144 7.10 -10.78 -22.74
C VAL A 144 6.25 -12.05 -22.62
N MET A 145 5.22 -12.05 -21.77
CA MET A 145 4.26 -13.16 -21.67
C MET A 145 3.49 -13.38 -22.98
N GLU A 146 3.18 -12.32 -23.71
CA GLU A 146 2.47 -12.41 -25.00
C GLU A 146 3.41 -12.81 -26.16
N GLY A 147 4.65 -12.34 -26.16
CA GLY A 147 5.62 -12.60 -27.23
C GLY A 147 6.37 -13.93 -27.10
N GLU A 148 6.89 -14.23 -25.90
CA GLU A 148 7.82 -15.35 -25.65
C GLU A 148 7.36 -16.20 -24.44
N PRO A 149 6.11 -16.73 -24.44
CA PRO A 149 5.56 -17.44 -23.30
C PRO A 149 6.37 -18.70 -22.93
N VAL A 150 6.95 -19.38 -23.93
CA VAL A 150 7.69 -20.64 -23.73
C VAL A 150 9.04 -20.40 -23.06
N GLU A 151 9.73 -19.32 -23.40
CA GLU A 151 11.04 -19.00 -22.81
C GLU A 151 10.89 -18.46 -21.39
N LEU A 152 9.86 -17.63 -21.17
CA LEU A 152 9.50 -17.17 -19.83
C LEU A 152 9.09 -18.34 -18.93
N ALA A 153 8.30 -19.29 -19.44
CA ALA A 153 7.95 -20.51 -18.70
C ALA A 153 9.20 -21.32 -18.33
N ARG A 154 10.17 -21.49 -19.24
CA ARG A 154 11.44 -22.19 -18.92
C ARG A 154 12.25 -21.52 -17.82
N LEU A 155 12.19 -20.21 -17.71
CA LEU A 155 12.95 -19.45 -16.71
C LEU A 155 12.28 -19.48 -15.32
N ILE A 156 10.95 -19.48 -15.30
CA ILE A 156 10.15 -19.34 -14.08
C ILE A 156 9.64 -20.68 -13.56
N GLU A 157 9.30 -21.63 -14.42
CA GLU A 157 8.76 -22.91 -13.97
C GLU A 157 9.84 -23.74 -13.29
N VAL A 158 9.57 -24.09 -12.03
CA VAL A 158 10.31 -25.13 -11.33
C VAL A 158 10.01 -26.43 -12.09
N ARG A 159 11.03 -26.99 -12.74
CA ARG A 159 10.93 -28.32 -13.35
C ARG A 159 10.52 -29.28 -12.25
N ALA A 160 9.24 -29.65 -12.20
CA ALA A 160 8.80 -30.75 -11.36
C ALA A 160 9.57 -31.97 -11.89
N PHE A 161 10.47 -32.53 -11.08
CA PHE A 161 11.09 -33.80 -11.40
C PHE A 161 9.95 -34.79 -11.68
N ALA A 162 9.92 -35.32 -12.90
CA ALA A 162 8.98 -36.38 -13.21
C ALA A 162 9.29 -37.56 -12.27
N PRO A 163 8.28 -38.25 -11.73
CA PRO A 163 8.51 -39.40 -10.85
C PRO A 163 9.37 -40.51 -11.52
N GLU A 164 9.40 -40.56 -12.86
CA GLU A 164 10.26 -41.47 -13.63
C GLU A 164 11.76 -41.21 -13.44
N ASP A 165 12.18 -39.94 -13.25
CA ASP A 165 13.59 -39.59 -13.04
C ASP A 165 14.07 -40.01 -11.64
N VAL A 166 13.15 -40.04 -10.66
CA VAL A 166 13.43 -40.49 -9.28
C VAL A 166 13.56 -42.02 -9.20
N GLU A 167 12.76 -42.76 -9.97
CA GLU A 167 12.89 -44.22 -10.07
C GLU A 167 14.16 -44.65 -10.82
N ALA A 168 14.55 -43.92 -11.87
CA ALA A 168 15.79 -44.17 -12.59
C ALA A 168 17.02 -43.98 -11.68
N ASP A 169 17.06 -42.90 -10.89
CA ASP A 169 18.17 -42.62 -9.98
C ASP A 169 18.22 -43.60 -8.80
N ALA A 170 17.06 -44.01 -8.28
CA ALA A 170 16.97 -45.07 -7.28
C ALA A 170 17.44 -46.43 -7.81
N GLY A 171 17.17 -46.74 -9.08
CA GLY A 171 17.64 -47.96 -9.75
C GLY A 171 19.16 -47.99 -9.90
N VAL A 172 19.76 -46.87 -10.33
CA VAL A 172 21.21 -46.72 -10.46
C VAL A 172 21.90 -46.81 -9.10
N GLN A 173 21.36 -46.17 -8.06
CA GLN A 173 21.89 -46.25 -6.70
C GLN A 173 21.85 -47.68 -6.13
N ARG A 174 20.78 -48.44 -6.37
CA ARG A 174 20.71 -49.86 -5.97
C ARG A 174 21.74 -50.72 -6.67
N MET A 175 21.99 -50.48 -7.95
CA MET A 175 23.00 -51.21 -8.74
C MET A 175 24.42 -50.94 -8.24
N PHE A 176 24.73 -49.69 -7.86
CA PHE A 176 26.02 -49.37 -7.22
C PHE A 176 26.15 -49.97 -5.82
N GLN A 177 25.05 -50.09 -5.06
CA GLN A 177 25.07 -50.75 -3.76
C GLN A 177 25.29 -52.27 -3.88
N SER A 178 24.69 -52.94 -4.86
CA SER A 178 24.92 -54.38 -5.06
C SER A 178 26.37 -54.67 -5.46
N LEU A 179 26.95 -53.86 -6.36
CA LEU A 179 28.35 -53.99 -6.77
C LEU A 179 29.31 -53.81 -5.60
N ARG A 180 29.06 -52.84 -4.70
CA ARG A 180 29.89 -52.66 -3.50
C ARG A 180 29.78 -53.84 -2.52
N GLN A 181 28.62 -54.48 -2.42
CA GLN A 181 28.43 -55.66 -1.56
C GLN A 181 29.15 -56.88 -2.14
N GLU A 182 29.11 -57.07 -3.46
CA GLU A 182 29.84 -58.14 -4.15
C GLU A 182 31.35 -57.97 -4.08
N GLU A 183 31.86 -56.74 -4.20
CA GLU A 183 33.29 -56.44 -4.01
C GLU A 183 33.75 -56.66 -2.57
N ALA A 184 32.91 -56.35 -1.58
CA ALA A 184 33.22 -56.59 -0.17
C ALA A 184 33.23 -58.09 0.18
N ALA A 185 32.41 -58.91 -0.49
CA ALA A 185 32.37 -60.36 -0.29
C ALA A 185 33.52 -61.12 -1.00
N ARG A 186 34.24 -60.46 -1.91
CA ARG A 186 35.40 -61.02 -2.64
C ARG A 186 36.75 -60.72 -1.99
N ARG A 187 36.80 -59.96 -0.90
CA ARG A 187 37.99 -59.75 -0.07
C ARG A 187 37.97 -60.64 1.17
#